data_AF-A0A1H1P4H8-F1
#
_entry.id   AF-A0A1H1P4H8-F1
#
_cell.length_a   1.000
_cell.length_b   1.000
_cell.length_c   1.000
_cell.angle_alpha   90.00
_cell.angle_beta   90.00
_cell.angle_gamma   90.00
#
_symmetry.space_group_name_H-M   'P 1'
#
loop_
_entity.id
_entity.type
_entity.pdbx_description
1 polymer ?
#
loop_
_entity_poly.entity_id
_entity_poly.type
_entity_poly.pdbx_seq_one_letter_code
_entity_poly.pdbx_strand_id
1 'polypeptide(L)'
;MTSRTRSTRTLAFAGLAAGALLAVGAPLAASAHVGVTPSDTAAGSYSLLTFSVGHGCDGAATTRIAIDIPESIVSVTPTVNPNWTIEKVKTGDGDAARTSQVVYTAIAPLEDGLRDTFVLSAKLPAEAAGDTLEFPVLQTCTVGETNWNETTVAGEAEPDAPAPAFTLTEASAEGDGHGHGGATTESTSGDASATAAGDSSVAPAAPSADIVARVLGVVGLVVGAVGIALAVITRRSAASK
;
A
#
# COMPACT_ATOMS: atom_id res chain seq x y z
N MET A 1 45.10 -47.31 -28.96
CA MET A 1 44.19 -46.46 -29.76
C MET A 1 43.18 -45.85 -28.81
N THR A 2 43.08 -44.52 -28.87
CA THR A 2 42.55 -43.58 -27.87
C THR A 2 41.04 -43.65 -27.64
N SER A 3 40.64 -43.64 -26.36
CA SER A 3 39.27 -43.45 -25.89
C SER A 3 38.81 -42.00 -26.15
N ARG A 4 37.66 -41.84 -26.83
CA ARG A 4 37.00 -40.53 -27.03
C ARG A 4 35.92 -40.35 -25.97
N THR A 5 36.20 -39.59 -24.93
CA THR A 5 35.19 -39.04 -24.02
C THR A 5 34.45 -37.90 -24.73
N ARG A 6 33.17 -38.11 -25.04
CA ARG A 6 32.29 -37.10 -25.65
C ARG A 6 31.85 -36.06 -24.61
N SER A 7 31.98 -34.82 -25.05
CA SER A 7 31.58 -33.56 -24.42
C SER A 7 30.21 -33.59 -23.72
N THR A 8 30.20 -33.43 -22.40
CA THR A 8 29.02 -33.09 -21.58
C THR A 8 28.95 -31.59 -21.24
N ARG A 9 29.82 -30.76 -21.82
CA ARG A 9 29.98 -29.34 -21.43
C ARG A 9 28.98 -28.38 -22.10
N THR A 10 28.20 -28.83 -23.07
CA THR A 10 27.35 -27.95 -23.88
C THR A 10 25.96 -27.68 -23.28
N LEU A 11 25.53 -28.41 -22.25
CA LEU A 11 24.19 -28.26 -21.65
C LEU A 11 24.12 -27.22 -20.52
N ALA A 12 25.26 -26.84 -19.92
CA ALA A 12 25.27 -25.91 -18.77
C ALA A 12 25.17 -24.42 -19.17
N PHE A 13 25.51 -24.07 -20.41
CA PHE A 13 25.47 -22.66 -20.88
C PHE A 13 24.09 -22.20 -21.37
N ALA A 14 23.21 -23.12 -21.74
CA ALA A 14 21.85 -22.77 -22.20
C ALA A 14 20.92 -22.35 -21.05
N GLY A 15 21.11 -22.90 -19.84
CA GLY A 15 20.28 -22.56 -18.68
C GLY A 15 20.55 -21.16 -18.11
N LEU A 16 21.80 -20.67 -18.18
CA LEU A 16 22.17 -19.37 -17.61
C LEU A 16 21.67 -18.19 -18.46
N ALA A 17 21.57 -18.35 -19.78
CA ALA A 17 21.05 -17.33 -20.68
C ALA A 17 19.51 -17.19 -20.55
N ALA A 18 18.80 -18.30 -20.34
CA ALA A 18 17.35 -18.28 -20.11
C ALA A 18 16.98 -17.61 -18.77
N GLY A 19 17.76 -17.84 -17.70
CA GLY A 19 17.52 -17.19 -16.40
C GLY A 19 17.79 -15.69 -16.38
N ALA A 20 18.76 -15.20 -17.16
CA ALA A 20 19.07 -13.76 -17.24
C ALA A 20 18.02 -12.96 -18.03
N LEU A 21 17.38 -13.57 -19.04
CA LEU A 21 16.29 -12.94 -19.79
C LEU A 21 14.99 -12.82 -18.97
N LEU A 22 14.71 -13.79 -18.08
CA LEU A 22 13.56 -13.74 -17.17
C LEU A 22 13.72 -12.72 -16.03
N ALA A 23 14.95 -12.32 -15.68
CA ALA A 23 15.21 -11.32 -14.65
C ALA A 23 15.14 -9.86 -15.14
N VAL A 24 15.22 -9.63 -16.46
CA VAL A 24 15.13 -8.29 -17.09
C VAL A 24 13.72 -8.01 -17.63
N GLY A 25 12.85 -9.03 -17.67
CA GLY A 25 11.47 -8.94 -18.16
C GLY A 25 10.41 -8.80 -17.07
N ALA A 26 10.77 -8.62 -15.79
CA ALA A 26 9.82 -8.03 -14.86
C ALA A 26 9.57 -6.61 -15.39
N PRO A 27 8.33 -6.25 -15.78
CA PRO A 27 8.09 -4.91 -16.27
C PRO A 27 8.58 -3.98 -15.17
N LEU A 28 9.53 -3.11 -15.53
CA LEU A 28 9.75 -1.85 -14.83
C LEU A 28 8.53 -0.97 -15.10
N ALA A 29 7.32 -1.47 -14.82
CA ALA A 29 6.18 -0.66 -14.49
C ALA A 29 6.56 0.01 -13.17
N ALA A 30 7.41 1.03 -13.26
CA ALA A 30 7.50 2.05 -12.24
C ALA A 30 6.05 2.42 -11.95
N SER A 31 5.63 2.25 -10.68
CA SER A 31 4.25 2.44 -10.23
C SER A 31 3.67 3.74 -10.77
N ALA A 32 2.98 3.63 -11.91
CA ALA A 32 2.45 4.73 -12.69
C ALA A 32 0.99 4.99 -12.27
N HIS A 33 0.29 3.93 -11.87
CA HIS A 33 -1.11 4.00 -11.53
C HIS A 33 -1.33 4.89 -10.31
N VAL A 34 -2.43 5.64 -10.35
CA VAL A 34 -2.95 6.24 -9.12
C VAL A 34 -3.34 5.09 -8.19
N GLY A 35 -2.81 5.11 -6.97
CA GLY A 35 -3.06 4.07 -5.98
C GLY A 35 -3.69 4.66 -4.73
N VAL A 36 -4.44 3.83 -4.00
CA VAL A 36 -4.98 4.15 -2.67
C VAL A 36 -4.35 3.25 -1.63
N THR A 37 -3.93 3.83 -0.50
CA THR A 37 -3.43 3.09 0.66
C THR A 37 -4.29 3.45 1.87
N PRO A 38 -5.12 2.53 2.37
CA PRO A 38 -5.88 2.72 3.60
C PRO A 38 -4.98 2.52 4.83
N SER A 39 -5.22 3.28 5.91
CA SER A 39 -4.57 3.05 7.21
C SER A 39 -5.18 1.87 7.99
N ASP A 40 -6.44 1.55 7.69
CA ASP A 40 -7.22 0.43 8.21
C ASP A 40 -8.21 -0.03 7.14
N THR A 41 -8.48 -1.33 7.05
CA THR A 41 -9.42 -1.95 6.10
C THR A 41 -10.62 -2.57 6.80
N ALA A 42 -10.69 -2.59 8.13
CA ALA A 42 -11.76 -3.23 8.87
C ALA A 42 -13.11 -2.57 8.59
N ALA A 43 -14.13 -3.38 8.28
CA ALA A 43 -15.48 -2.91 8.08
C ALA A 43 -15.96 -2.09 9.30
N GLY A 44 -16.56 -0.92 9.04
CA GLY A 44 -17.05 -0.01 10.08
C GLY A 44 -15.99 0.89 10.73
N SER A 45 -14.70 0.67 10.48
CA SER A 45 -13.60 1.49 11.02
C SER A 45 -13.52 2.87 10.37
N TYR A 46 -12.82 3.80 11.02
CA TYR A 46 -12.36 5.03 10.38
C TYR A 46 -10.97 4.82 9.80
N SER A 47 -10.81 5.14 8.51
CA SER A 47 -9.56 4.95 7.78
C SER A 47 -9.10 6.25 7.13
N LEU A 48 -7.78 6.45 7.09
CA LEU A 48 -7.12 7.44 6.25
C LEU A 48 -6.80 6.79 4.91
N LEU A 49 -7.48 7.24 3.87
CA LEU A 49 -7.29 6.79 2.50
C LEU A 49 -6.29 7.72 1.82
N THR A 50 -5.06 7.24 1.61
CA THR A 50 -3.99 8.01 0.97
C THR A 50 -3.92 7.68 -0.51
N PHE A 51 -4.38 8.61 -1.34
CA PHE A 51 -4.24 8.54 -2.79
C PHE A 51 -2.89 9.10 -3.21
N SER A 52 -2.27 8.49 -4.22
CA SER A 52 -0.93 8.82 -4.68
C SER A 52 -0.91 9.03 -6.18
N VAL A 53 -0.44 10.20 -6.63
CA VAL A 53 -0.29 10.52 -8.06
C VAL A 53 1.19 10.76 -8.36
N GLY A 54 1.80 9.89 -9.15
CA GLY A 54 3.26 9.83 -9.34
C GLY A 54 3.80 10.46 -10.62
N HIS A 55 2.95 10.76 -11.60
CA HIS A 55 3.34 11.33 -12.89
C HIS A 55 2.19 12.14 -13.52
N GLY A 56 2.51 12.89 -14.58
CA GLY A 56 1.56 13.59 -15.42
C GLY A 56 0.95 12.73 -16.55
N CYS A 57 -0.11 13.19 -17.18
CA CYS A 57 -0.78 12.47 -18.28
C CYS A 57 0.12 12.54 -19.51
N ASP A 58 0.66 11.40 -19.97
CA ASP A 58 1.65 11.34 -21.05
C ASP A 58 2.82 12.35 -20.88
N GLY A 59 3.22 12.59 -19.62
CA GLY A 59 4.28 13.54 -19.25
C GLY A 59 3.82 15.01 -19.12
N ALA A 60 2.54 15.33 -19.34
CA ALA A 60 1.98 16.66 -19.14
C ALA A 60 1.64 16.91 -17.67
N ALA A 61 2.01 18.08 -17.13
CA ALA A 61 1.80 18.42 -15.72
C ALA A 61 0.33 18.31 -15.29
N THR A 62 0.08 17.75 -14.10
CA THR A 62 -1.27 17.54 -13.55
C THR A 62 -1.84 18.84 -12.99
N THR A 63 -3.10 19.11 -13.27
CA THR A 63 -3.79 20.34 -12.83
C THR A 63 -5.03 20.07 -11.97
N ARG A 64 -5.63 18.89 -12.10
CA ARG A 64 -6.82 18.48 -11.33
C ARG A 64 -6.81 16.99 -11.07
N ILE A 65 -7.24 16.62 -9.86
CA ILE A 65 -7.53 15.26 -9.45
C ILE A 65 -8.96 15.24 -8.91
N ALA A 66 -9.83 14.44 -9.51
CA ALA A 66 -11.19 14.22 -9.02
C ALA A 66 -11.34 12.77 -8.59
N ILE A 67 -11.63 12.56 -7.30
CA ILE A 67 -11.75 11.24 -6.68
C ILE A 67 -13.22 10.96 -6.42
N ASP A 68 -13.76 9.94 -7.09
CA ASP A 68 -15.13 9.49 -6.87
C ASP A 68 -15.25 8.70 -5.58
N ILE A 69 -16.30 8.98 -4.82
CA ILE A 69 -16.58 8.35 -3.53
C ILE A 69 -17.68 7.29 -3.73
N PRO A 70 -17.41 6.02 -3.39
CA PRO A 70 -18.39 4.94 -3.43
C PRO A 70 -19.70 5.31 -2.74
N GLU A 71 -20.82 4.83 -3.25
CA GLU A 71 -22.14 5.09 -2.66
C GLU A 71 -22.27 4.56 -1.22
N SER A 72 -21.48 3.54 -0.87
CA SER A 72 -21.39 2.97 0.47
C SER A 72 -20.71 3.88 1.50
N ILE A 73 -20.05 4.97 1.05
CA ILE A 73 -19.43 5.97 1.91
C ILE A 73 -20.24 7.27 1.87
N VAL A 74 -20.81 7.64 3.02
CA VAL A 74 -21.69 8.83 3.13
C VAL A 74 -20.88 10.13 3.17
N SER A 75 -19.77 10.15 3.90
CA SER A 75 -18.98 11.37 4.09
C SER A 75 -17.50 11.06 4.16
N VAL A 76 -16.72 11.96 3.57
CA VAL A 76 -15.26 11.97 3.67
C VAL A 76 -14.78 13.36 4.12
N THR A 77 -13.68 13.40 4.85
CA THR A 77 -13.03 14.64 5.27
C THR A 77 -11.64 14.71 4.64
N PRO A 78 -11.45 15.56 3.61
CA PRO A 78 -10.14 15.79 3.02
C PRO A 78 -9.18 16.41 4.04
N THR A 79 -7.96 15.88 4.09
CA THR A 79 -6.84 16.58 4.75
C THR A 79 -6.42 17.75 3.87
N VAL A 80 -6.14 18.90 4.52
CA VAL A 80 -5.67 20.10 3.82
C VAL A 80 -4.35 19.79 3.12
N ASN A 81 -4.28 20.07 1.82
CA ASN A 81 -3.05 20.04 1.04
C ASN A 81 -2.73 21.49 0.58
N PRO A 82 -1.58 22.07 0.99
CA PRO A 82 -1.25 23.47 0.68
C PRO A 82 -0.99 23.74 -0.80
N ASN A 83 -0.79 22.70 -1.63
CA ASN A 83 -0.55 22.86 -3.06
C ASN A 83 -1.85 22.85 -3.89
N TRP A 84 -3.01 22.61 -3.26
CA TRP A 84 -4.28 22.37 -3.96
C TRP A 84 -5.45 23.09 -3.28
N THR A 85 -6.37 23.59 -4.11
CA THR A 85 -7.72 23.96 -3.65
C THR A 85 -8.60 22.72 -3.63
N ILE A 86 -9.41 22.57 -2.57
CA ILE A 86 -10.23 21.38 -2.34
C ILE A 86 -11.71 21.73 -2.42
N GLU A 87 -12.48 20.96 -3.19
CA GLU A 87 -13.92 21.04 -3.28
C GLU A 87 -14.55 19.67 -2.98
N LYS A 88 -15.62 19.65 -2.20
CA LYS A 88 -16.45 18.47 -1.99
C LYS A 88 -17.74 18.62 -2.80
N VAL A 89 -17.94 17.72 -3.75
CA VAL A 89 -19.21 17.61 -4.48
C VAL A 89 -20.16 16.77 -3.64
N LYS A 90 -21.38 17.26 -3.42
CA LYS A 90 -22.42 16.56 -2.68
C LYS A 90 -23.58 16.20 -3.59
N THR A 91 -24.21 15.07 -3.31
CA THR A 91 -25.46 14.63 -3.94
C THR A 91 -26.52 14.36 -2.88
N GLY A 92 -27.78 14.68 -3.17
CA GLY A 92 -28.88 14.63 -2.20
C GLY A 92 -29.01 15.92 -1.38
N ASP A 93 -30.05 16.00 -0.56
CA ASP A 93 -30.42 17.19 0.20
C ASP A 93 -30.55 16.87 1.70
N GLY A 94 -30.31 17.88 2.54
CA GLY A 94 -30.45 17.77 4.00
C GLY A 94 -29.61 16.64 4.59
N ASP A 95 -30.22 15.84 5.47
CA ASP A 95 -29.56 14.72 6.16
C ASP A 95 -29.20 13.54 5.24
N ALA A 96 -29.80 13.50 4.03
CA ALA A 96 -29.49 12.47 3.02
C ALA A 96 -28.31 12.87 2.10
N ALA A 97 -27.74 14.07 2.26
CA ALA A 97 -26.64 14.53 1.44
C ALA A 97 -25.37 13.71 1.70
N ARG A 98 -24.82 13.08 0.66
CA ARG A 98 -23.53 12.40 0.69
C ARG A 98 -22.46 13.18 -0.05
N THR A 99 -21.19 12.94 0.27
CA THR A 99 -20.09 13.40 -0.60
C THR A 99 -19.94 12.40 -1.74
N SER A 100 -20.16 12.83 -2.98
CA SER A 100 -20.04 11.98 -4.16
C SER A 100 -18.66 12.03 -4.80
N GLN A 101 -17.95 13.15 -4.65
CA GLN A 101 -16.64 13.35 -5.23
C GLN A 101 -15.83 14.35 -4.38
N VAL A 102 -14.52 14.18 -4.33
CA VAL A 102 -13.58 15.19 -3.82
C VAL A 102 -12.68 15.63 -4.95
N VAL A 103 -12.63 16.94 -5.19
CA VAL A 103 -11.90 17.54 -6.30
C VAL A 103 -10.78 18.40 -5.77
N TYR A 104 -9.57 18.11 -6.20
CA TYR A 104 -8.37 18.88 -5.95
C TYR A 104 -7.98 19.62 -7.22
N THR A 105 -7.82 20.94 -7.14
CA THR A 105 -7.31 21.78 -8.24
C THR A 105 -5.97 22.39 -7.84
N ALA A 106 -4.94 22.18 -8.64
CA ALA A 106 -3.58 22.59 -8.31
C ALA A 106 -3.46 24.12 -8.28
N ILE A 107 -2.76 24.66 -7.29
CA ILE A 107 -2.43 26.10 -7.25
C ILE A 107 -1.35 26.39 -8.29
N ALA A 108 -0.38 25.48 -8.43
CA ALA A 108 0.56 25.40 -9.53
C ALA A 108 0.54 23.96 -10.06
N PRO A 109 0.61 23.72 -11.39
CA PRO A 109 0.61 22.36 -11.93
C PRO A 109 1.68 21.47 -11.28
N LEU A 110 1.30 20.23 -10.97
CA LEU A 110 2.23 19.21 -10.53
C LEU A 110 3.01 18.69 -11.74
N GLU A 111 4.25 19.13 -11.88
CA GLU A 111 5.16 18.74 -12.96
C GLU A 111 5.37 17.22 -12.99
N ASP A 112 5.62 16.71 -14.20
CA ASP A 112 5.93 15.30 -14.38
C ASP A 112 7.21 14.89 -13.63
N GLY A 113 7.23 13.64 -13.14
CA GLY A 113 8.31 13.13 -12.29
C GLY A 113 8.29 13.64 -10.84
N LEU A 114 7.35 14.53 -10.48
CA LEU A 114 7.02 14.87 -9.09
C LEU A 114 5.75 14.14 -8.66
N ARG A 115 5.65 13.89 -7.35
CA ARG A 115 4.53 13.18 -6.73
C ARG A 115 3.87 14.07 -5.68
N ASP A 116 2.55 13.94 -5.57
CA ASP A 116 1.79 14.42 -4.42
C ASP A 116 0.86 13.32 -3.88
N THR A 117 0.31 13.55 -2.69
CA THR A 117 -0.68 12.68 -2.07
C THR A 117 -1.92 13.44 -1.61
N PHE A 118 -3.05 12.74 -1.66
CA PHE A 118 -4.35 13.26 -1.25
C PHE A 118 -4.91 12.33 -0.19
N VAL A 119 -5.13 12.84 1.02
CA VAL A 119 -5.58 12.02 2.15
C VAL A 119 -7.03 12.34 2.47
N LEU A 120 -7.89 11.32 2.45
CA LEU A 120 -9.29 11.41 2.85
C LEU A 120 -9.50 10.60 4.12
N SER A 121 -10.10 11.19 5.16
CA SER A 121 -10.61 10.44 6.30
C SER A 121 -12.06 10.01 6.02
N ALA A 122 -12.34 8.72 6.12
CA ALA A 122 -13.66 8.16 5.84
C ALA A 122 -14.03 7.08 6.85
N LYS A 123 -15.32 6.95 7.16
CA LYS A 123 -15.86 5.76 7.84
C LYS A 123 -16.16 4.70 6.78
N LEU A 124 -15.56 3.53 6.91
CA LEU A 124 -15.78 2.40 6.02
C LEU A 124 -17.16 1.77 6.30
N PRO A 125 -17.82 1.17 5.30
CA PRO A 125 -19.11 0.53 5.49
C PRO A 125 -18.98 -0.66 6.46
N ALA A 126 -19.95 -0.80 7.37
CA ALA A 126 -19.92 -1.77 8.47
C ALA A 126 -20.29 -3.19 8.01
N GLU A 127 -21.22 -3.32 7.07
CA GLU A 127 -21.80 -4.59 6.62
C GLU A 127 -21.32 -4.95 5.21
N ALA A 128 -20.00 -4.86 4.98
CA ALA A 128 -19.38 -5.01 3.66
C ALA A 128 -18.01 -5.71 3.72
N ALA A 129 -17.76 -6.52 4.75
CA ALA A 129 -16.51 -7.29 4.84
C ALA A 129 -16.36 -8.21 3.61
N GLY A 130 -15.18 -8.24 3.01
CA GLY A 130 -14.90 -8.95 1.77
C GLY A 130 -15.22 -8.17 0.49
N ASP A 131 -15.97 -7.07 0.56
CA ASP A 131 -16.23 -6.23 -0.60
C ASP A 131 -14.98 -5.43 -0.99
N THR A 132 -14.83 -5.16 -2.28
CA THR A 132 -13.79 -4.27 -2.80
C THR A 132 -14.37 -2.88 -3.01
N LEU A 133 -13.76 -1.88 -2.37
CA LEU A 133 -14.08 -0.48 -2.58
C LEU A 133 -13.18 0.08 -3.68
N GLU A 134 -13.80 0.49 -4.79
CA GLU A 134 -13.12 1.15 -5.91
C GLU A 134 -13.36 2.65 -5.87
N PHE A 135 -12.32 3.43 -6.12
CA PHE A 135 -12.36 4.89 -6.10
C PHE A 135 -11.86 5.39 -7.45
N PRO A 136 -12.73 5.47 -8.48
CA PRO A 136 -12.34 6.04 -9.76
C PRO A 136 -11.70 7.42 -9.60
N VAL A 137 -10.63 7.67 -10.35
CA VAL A 137 -9.93 8.96 -10.32
C VAL A 137 -9.80 9.51 -11.73
N LEU A 138 -10.33 10.71 -11.94
CA LEU A 138 -10.02 11.49 -13.14
C LEU A 138 -8.83 12.41 -12.87
N GLN A 139 -7.74 12.18 -13.59
CA GLN A 139 -6.55 13.03 -13.59
C GLN A 139 -6.57 13.92 -14.83
N THR A 140 -6.73 15.23 -14.63
CA THR A 140 -6.64 16.20 -15.73
C THR A 140 -5.28 16.87 -15.72
N CYS A 141 -4.67 16.94 -16.90
CA CYS A 141 -3.36 17.56 -17.09
C CYS A 141 -3.44 18.80 -17.97
N THR A 142 -2.32 19.51 -18.10
CA THR A 142 -2.22 20.66 -19.01
C THR A 142 -2.52 20.27 -20.47
N VAL A 143 -2.24 19.03 -20.83
CA VAL A 143 -2.62 18.40 -22.10
C VAL A 143 -3.22 17.03 -21.79
N GLY A 144 -4.48 16.82 -22.18
CA GLY A 144 -5.16 15.55 -22.01
C GLY A 144 -5.57 15.24 -20.57
N GLU A 145 -6.01 14.00 -20.39
CA GLU A 145 -6.46 13.45 -19.12
C GLU A 145 -6.29 11.93 -19.11
N THR A 146 -6.19 11.35 -17.92
CA THR A 146 -6.20 9.91 -17.69
C THR A 146 -7.34 9.59 -16.73
N ASN A 147 -8.19 8.65 -17.11
CA ASN A 147 -9.31 8.21 -16.30
C ASN A 147 -8.98 6.85 -15.67
N TRP A 148 -8.60 6.86 -14.40
CA TRP A 148 -8.27 5.68 -13.61
C TRP A 148 -9.55 5.05 -13.07
N ASN A 149 -10.28 4.33 -13.91
CA ASN A 149 -11.62 3.81 -13.60
C ASN A 149 -11.86 2.36 -14.03
N GLU A 150 -10.83 1.65 -14.49
CA GLU A 150 -10.97 0.27 -14.96
C GLU A 150 -10.93 -0.70 -13.76
N THR A 151 -11.96 -1.55 -13.64
CA THR A 151 -12.04 -2.57 -12.58
C THR A 151 -10.98 -3.66 -12.80
N THR A 152 -10.28 -4.04 -11.73
CA THR A 152 -9.33 -5.16 -11.76
C THR A 152 -10.05 -6.47 -11.45
N VAL A 153 -9.98 -7.45 -12.37
CA VAL A 153 -10.63 -8.75 -12.21
C VAL A 153 -9.58 -9.83 -11.90
N ALA A 154 -9.81 -10.61 -10.85
CA ALA A 154 -8.90 -11.67 -10.43
C ALA A 154 -8.75 -12.74 -11.52
N GLY A 155 -7.50 -13.00 -11.93
CA GLY A 155 -7.17 -13.99 -12.97
C GLY A 155 -7.18 -13.45 -14.39
N GLU A 156 -7.54 -12.17 -14.58
CA GLU A 156 -7.40 -11.47 -15.86
C GLU A 156 -6.11 -10.63 -15.89
N ALA A 157 -5.77 -10.10 -17.07
CA ALA A 157 -4.67 -9.15 -17.19
C ALA A 157 -5.03 -7.84 -16.46
N GLU A 158 -4.03 -7.20 -15.84
CA GLU A 158 -4.22 -5.88 -15.24
C GLU A 158 -4.62 -4.88 -16.34
N PRO A 159 -5.65 -4.05 -16.10
CA PRO A 159 -6.07 -3.03 -17.06
C PRO A 159 -5.03 -1.91 -17.16
N ASP A 160 -5.13 -1.06 -18.19
CA ASP A 160 -4.14 0.00 -18.44
C ASP A 160 -4.32 1.18 -17.46
N ALA A 161 -5.56 1.45 -17.03
CA ALA A 161 -5.92 2.53 -16.11
C ALA A 161 -6.78 2.01 -14.94
N PRO A 162 -6.22 1.15 -14.06
CA PRO A 162 -6.99 0.57 -12.97
C PRO A 162 -7.51 1.62 -12.01
N ALA A 163 -8.75 1.46 -11.55
CA ALA A 163 -9.29 2.24 -10.46
C ALA A 163 -8.53 1.93 -9.15
N PRO A 164 -8.11 2.94 -8.37
CA PRO A 164 -7.62 2.73 -7.01
C PRO A 164 -8.63 1.93 -6.18
N ALA A 165 -8.22 0.80 -5.63
CA ALA A 165 -9.13 -0.05 -4.87
C ALA A 165 -8.46 -0.75 -3.68
N PHE A 166 -9.28 -1.14 -2.70
CA PHE A 166 -8.87 -2.06 -1.63
C PHE A 166 -10.05 -2.91 -1.15
N THR A 167 -9.75 -4.10 -0.64
CA THR A 167 -10.75 -5.02 -0.08
C THR A 167 -10.93 -4.77 1.41
N LEU A 168 -12.17 -4.74 1.86
CA LEU A 168 -12.53 -4.61 3.27
C LEU A 168 -12.26 -5.91 4.03
N THR A 169 -11.66 -5.79 5.19
CA THR A 169 -11.49 -6.90 6.13
C THR A 169 -12.64 -6.95 7.12
N GLU A 170 -12.76 -8.07 7.82
CA GLU A 170 -13.72 -8.23 8.92
C GLU A 170 -13.64 -7.07 9.92
N ALA A 171 -14.76 -6.73 10.53
CA ALA A 171 -14.81 -5.72 11.58
C ALA A 171 -13.91 -6.12 12.76
N SER A 172 -13.17 -5.15 13.30
CA SER A 172 -12.37 -5.37 14.50
C SER A 172 -13.29 -5.59 15.71
N ALA A 173 -13.05 -6.63 16.49
CA ALA A 173 -13.84 -6.98 17.68
C ALA A 173 -13.73 -5.97 18.84
N GLU A 174 -12.94 -4.90 18.68
CA GLU A 174 -12.71 -3.84 19.66
C GLU A 174 -13.26 -2.51 19.12
N GLY A 175 -14.54 -2.21 19.31
CA GLY A 175 -15.12 -1.03 18.66
C GLY A 175 -16.47 -0.46 19.10
N ASP A 176 -17.19 -1.01 20.09
CA ASP A 176 -18.42 -0.41 20.60
C ASP A 176 -18.15 0.35 21.91
N GLY A 177 -17.48 1.50 21.77
CA GLY A 177 -16.97 2.27 22.92
C GLY A 177 -17.38 3.74 22.96
N HIS A 178 -18.49 4.15 22.33
CA HIS A 178 -19.01 5.52 22.45
C HIS A 178 -20.45 5.54 22.95
N GLY A 179 -20.65 4.97 24.14
CA GLY A 179 -21.82 5.29 24.96
C GLY A 179 -21.64 6.69 25.55
N HIS A 180 -22.46 7.65 25.12
CA HIS A 180 -22.59 8.95 25.77
C HIS A 180 -23.11 8.77 27.20
N GLY A 181 -22.17 8.61 28.14
CA GLY A 181 -22.46 8.67 29.57
C GLY A 181 -22.90 10.08 29.94
N GLY A 182 -24.20 10.23 30.20
CA GLY A 182 -24.78 11.47 30.71
C GLY A 182 -24.05 11.92 31.97
N ALA A 183 -23.51 13.13 31.91
CA ALA A 183 -22.95 13.82 33.06
C ALA A 183 -24.07 14.14 34.06
N THR A 184 -24.07 13.46 35.21
CA THR A 184 -24.62 14.00 36.44
C THR A 184 -23.48 14.18 37.43
N THR A 185 -23.18 15.45 37.65
CA THR A 185 -22.33 16.03 38.68
C THR A 185 -22.66 15.44 40.05
N GLU A 186 -21.65 15.00 40.81
CA GLU A 186 -21.50 15.42 42.21
C GLU A 186 -20.08 15.19 42.73
N SER A 187 -19.60 16.22 43.42
CA SER A 187 -18.30 16.37 44.07
C SER A 187 -18.06 15.35 45.18
N THR A 188 -16.79 15.02 45.47
CA THR A 188 -16.20 15.11 46.82
C THR A 188 -14.67 14.99 46.73
N SER A 189 -14.00 15.93 47.40
CA SER A 189 -12.56 16.07 47.60
C SER A 189 -11.92 14.90 48.36
N GLY A 190 -10.64 14.63 48.10
CA GLY A 190 -9.81 13.76 48.94
C GLY A 190 -8.36 13.73 48.47
N ASP A 191 -7.55 14.63 49.02
CA ASP A 191 -6.09 14.59 48.97
C ASP A 191 -5.57 13.46 49.87
N ALA A 192 -4.68 12.61 49.34
CA ALA A 192 -3.80 11.78 50.15
C ALA A 192 -2.59 11.31 49.31
N SER A 193 -1.45 11.92 49.61
CA SER A 193 -0.11 11.46 49.22
C SER A 193 0.28 10.18 49.96
N ALA A 194 0.81 9.18 49.26
CA ALA A 194 1.68 8.14 49.83
C ALA A 194 2.52 7.42 48.75
N THR A 195 3.84 7.52 48.91
CA THR A 195 4.91 6.71 48.31
C THR A 195 4.79 5.21 48.61
N ALA A 196 5.11 4.34 47.63
CA ALA A 196 6.02 3.18 47.80
C ALA A 196 6.27 2.42 46.49
N ALA A 197 7.50 1.93 46.35
CA ALA A 197 8.03 1.10 45.29
C ALA A 197 7.56 -0.37 45.37
N GLY A 198 7.68 -1.10 44.25
CA GLY A 198 7.55 -2.57 44.18
C GLY A 198 7.29 -3.02 42.74
N ASP A 199 8.35 -3.36 42.00
CA ASP A 199 8.66 -4.74 41.60
C ASP A 199 7.75 -5.28 40.48
N SER A 200 8.22 -5.19 39.24
CA SER A 200 7.61 -5.87 38.10
C SER A 200 8.47 -7.07 37.72
N SER A 201 8.02 -8.23 38.19
CA SER A 201 8.45 -9.54 37.76
C SER A 201 8.23 -9.70 36.24
N VAL A 202 9.33 -9.90 35.51
CA VAL A 202 9.30 -10.23 34.09
C VAL A 202 9.02 -11.73 33.96
N ALA A 203 7.81 -12.07 33.51
CA ALA A 203 7.53 -13.39 32.97
C ALA A 203 8.17 -13.51 31.57
N PRO A 204 8.77 -14.65 31.20
CA PRO A 204 9.39 -14.79 29.88
C PRO A 204 8.30 -14.90 28.80
N ALA A 205 8.27 -13.93 27.89
CA ALA A 205 7.47 -14.01 26.67
C ALA A 205 8.00 -15.15 25.78
N ALA A 206 7.09 -15.98 25.27
CA ALA A 206 7.42 -17.00 24.29
C ALA A 206 8.03 -16.35 23.01
N PRO A 207 9.00 -16.99 22.33
CA PRO A 207 9.61 -16.42 21.14
C PRO A 207 8.56 -16.27 20.03
N SER A 208 8.33 -15.03 19.60
CA SER A 208 7.46 -14.73 18.46
C SER A 208 8.07 -15.26 17.17
N ALA A 209 7.21 -15.68 16.24
CA ALA A 209 7.61 -16.24 14.94
C ALA A 209 8.56 -15.31 14.14
N ASP A 210 8.59 -14.01 14.45
CA ASP A 210 9.51 -13.01 13.88
C ASP A 210 10.98 -13.36 14.13
N ILE A 211 11.33 -13.88 15.31
CA ILE A 211 12.72 -14.25 15.63
C ILE A 211 13.14 -15.48 14.80
N VAL A 212 12.24 -16.47 14.65
CA VAL A 212 12.51 -17.67 13.86
C VAL A 212 12.70 -17.32 12.38
N ALA A 213 11.85 -16.45 11.84
CA ALA A 213 11.95 -15.99 10.45
C ALA A 213 13.27 -15.24 10.18
N ARG A 214 13.70 -14.37 11.10
CA ARG A 214 14.97 -13.63 10.97
C ARG A 214 16.18 -14.55 11.05
N VAL A 215 16.18 -15.53 11.96
CA VAL A 215 17.27 -16.51 12.07
C VAL A 215 17.40 -17.34 10.80
N LEU A 216 16.28 -17.83 10.26
CA LEU A 216 16.29 -18.58 8.99
C LEU A 216 16.75 -17.72 7.81
N GLY A 217 16.33 -16.45 7.74
CA GLY A 217 16.78 -15.51 6.72
C GLY A 217 18.29 -15.26 6.76
N VAL A 218 18.86 -15.06 7.95
CA VAL A 218 20.31 -14.86 8.12
C VAL A 218 21.09 -16.14 7.77
N VAL A 219 20.63 -17.31 8.20
CA VAL A 219 21.26 -18.59 7.85
C VAL A 219 21.25 -18.81 6.33
N GLY A 220 20.12 -18.52 5.67
CA GLY A 220 20.01 -18.61 4.21
C GLY A 220 21.01 -17.71 3.48
N LEU A 221 21.18 -16.46 3.94
CA LEU A 221 22.13 -15.52 3.35
C LEU A 221 23.58 -15.99 3.49
N VAL A 222 23.95 -16.53 4.66
CA VAL A 222 25.31 -17.04 4.91
C VAL A 222 25.60 -18.25 4.01
N VAL A 223 24.66 -19.19 3.90
CA VAL A 223 24.82 -20.37 3.01
C VAL A 223 24.93 -19.93 1.55
N GLY A 224 24.12 -18.96 1.12
CA GLY A 224 24.19 -18.39 -0.22
C GLY A 224 25.56 -17.74 -0.51
N ALA A 225 26.08 -16.93 0.41
CA ALA A 225 27.38 -16.28 0.27
C ALA A 225 28.54 -17.30 0.19
N VAL A 226 28.50 -18.36 1.00
CA VAL A 226 29.49 -19.45 0.94
C VAL A 226 29.43 -20.20 -0.39
N GLY A 227 28.23 -20.47 -0.89
CA GLY A 227 28.04 -21.08 -2.21
C GLY A 227 28.66 -20.25 -3.34
N ILE A 228 28.45 -18.93 -3.32
CA ILE A 228 29.05 -17.98 -4.28
C ILE A 228 30.58 -17.99 -4.17
N ALA A 229 31.13 -17.93 -2.96
CA ALA A 229 32.57 -17.93 -2.74
C ALA A 229 33.23 -19.22 -3.28
N LEU A 230 32.63 -20.39 -3.01
CA LEU A 230 33.12 -21.68 -3.52
C LEU A 230 33.03 -21.77 -5.05
N ALA A 231 31.96 -21.24 -5.65
CA ALA A 231 31.82 -21.17 -7.10
C ALA A 231 32.90 -20.27 -7.74
N VAL A 232 33.23 -19.14 -7.12
CA VAL A 232 34.30 -18.25 -7.60
C VAL A 232 35.68 -18.89 -7.47
N ILE A 233 35.96 -19.56 -6.34
CA ILE A 233 37.25 -20.22 -6.09
C ILE A 233 37.46 -21.37 -7.08
N THR A 234 36.46 -22.24 -7.27
CA THR A 234 36.54 -23.36 -8.22
C THR A 234 36.68 -22.90 -9.67
N ARG A 235 36.04 -21.79 -10.06
CA ARG A 235 36.19 -21.18 -11.38
C ARG A 235 37.59 -20.60 -11.61
N ARG A 236 38.22 -20.00 -10.59
CA ARG A 236 39.59 -19.47 -10.67
C ARG A 236 40.64 -20.59 -10.76
N SER A 237 40.46 -21.67 -9.99
CA SER A 237 41.36 -22.83 -10.02
C SER A 237 41.32 -23.59 -11.35
N ALA A 238 40.19 -23.55 -12.07
CA ALA A 238 40.06 -24.15 -13.40
C ALA A 238 40.68 -23.29 -14.53
N ALA A 239 40.94 -22.00 -14.29
CA ALA A 239 41.55 -21.08 -15.26
C ALA A 239 43.09 -21.02 -15.16
N SER A 240 43.67 -21.51 -14.06
CA SER A 240 45.14 -21.53 -13.81
C SER A 240 45.82 -22.85 -14.19
N LYS A 241 45.20 -23.68 -15.04
CA LYS A 241 45.73 -24.97 -15.48
C LYS A 241 45.58 -25.12 -16.98
#